data_AF-A0A1C5GYC2-F1
#
_entry.id   AF-A0A1C5GYC2-F1
#
_cell.length_a   1.000
_cell.length_b   1.000
_cell.length_c   1.000
_cell.angle_alpha   90.00
_cell.angle_beta   90.00
_cell.angle_gamma   90.00
#
_symmetry.space_group_name_H-M   'P 1'
#
loop_
_entity.id
_entity.type
_entity.pdbx_description
1 polymer ?
#
loop_
_entity_poly.entity_id
_entity_poly.type
_entity_poly.pdbx_seq_one_letter_code
_entity_poly.pdbx_strand_id
1 'polypeptide(L)'
;MRNLLRPLLKRRNSRSGGRSGPPNRPSAGAYRSTTYLPLRPWQIRTRTFSARRHGLDPVEVATFLDRVAGDLAAAYAEVARSREEAARIKAALRDWQSRQAPSMRDLARRP
;
A
#
# COMPACT_ATOMS: atom_id res chain seq x y z
N MET A 1 -25.18 -10.32 -11.28
CA MET A 1 -25.09 -11.34 -10.21
C MET A 1 -24.04 -12.37 -10.56
N ARG A 2 -23.08 -12.59 -9.65
CA ARG A 2 -22.25 -13.80 -9.40
C ARG A 2 -20.78 -13.44 -9.14
N ASN A 3 -20.50 -13.32 -7.85
CA ASN A 3 -19.18 -13.27 -7.23
C ASN A 3 -18.46 -14.60 -7.47
N LEU A 4 -17.20 -14.53 -7.89
CA LEU A 4 -16.30 -15.68 -7.84
C LEU A 4 -15.54 -15.65 -6.51
N LEU A 5 -16.06 -16.47 -5.61
CA LEU A 5 -15.51 -16.79 -4.30
C LEU A 5 -14.19 -17.55 -4.45
N ARG A 6 -13.18 -17.08 -3.72
CA ARG A 6 -11.87 -17.73 -3.57
C ARG A 6 -12.01 -18.92 -2.62
N PRO A 7 -11.51 -20.12 -2.92
CA PRO A 7 -11.49 -21.21 -1.96
C PRO A 7 -10.32 -21.07 -0.97
N LEU A 8 -10.74 -20.87 0.28
CA LEU A 8 -10.29 -21.46 1.55
C LEU A 8 -8.86 -21.97 1.73
N LEU A 9 -8.32 -21.50 2.86
CA LEU A 9 -7.08 -21.83 3.54
C LEU A 9 -6.83 -23.34 3.64
N LYS A 10 -5.68 -23.80 3.13
CA LYS A 10 -5.09 -25.06 3.56
C LYS A 10 -4.21 -24.82 4.79
N ARG A 11 -4.85 -24.98 5.94
CA ARG A 11 -4.25 -25.12 7.27
C ARG A 11 -3.25 -26.28 7.26
N ARG A 12 -1.97 -26.00 7.52
CA ARG A 12 -0.99 -27.01 7.93
C ARG A 12 -0.28 -26.54 9.20
N ASN A 13 -0.82 -27.00 10.32
CA ASN A 13 -0.11 -27.17 11.59
C ASN A 13 1.03 -28.18 11.30
N SER A 14 2.27 -28.07 11.79
CA SER A 14 2.63 -27.92 13.19
C SER A 14 4.16 -27.84 13.38
N ARG A 15 4.56 -27.09 14.43
CA ARG A 15 5.65 -27.38 15.39
C ARG A 15 7.13 -27.27 14.95
N SER A 16 7.71 -26.11 15.28
CA SER A 16 8.99 -25.96 15.97
C SER A 16 8.88 -24.64 16.75
N GLY A 17 9.04 -24.56 18.07
CA GLY A 17 10.16 -25.08 18.86
C GLY A 17 11.14 -23.93 19.12
N GLY A 18 10.80 -23.06 20.08
CA GLY A 18 11.72 -22.21 20.86
C GLY A 18 12.67 -21.26 20.12
N ARG A 19 12.35 -19.96 20.14
CA ARG A 19 13.22 -18.82 20.54
C ARG A 19 12.55 -17.52 20.11
N SER A 20 12.01 -16.81 21.09
CA SER A 20 11.39 -15.49 20.95
C SER A 20 12.46 -14.44 20.62
N GLY A 21 12.85 -14.34 19.36
CA GLY A 21 13.58 -13.18 18.85
C GLY A 21 12.63 -11.99 18.64
N PRO A 22 13.11 -10.73 18.75
CA PRO A 22 12.27 -9.55 18.56
C PRO A 22 11.61 -9.58 17.16
N PRO A 23 10.33 -9.19 17.03
CA PRO A 23 9.50 -9.46 15.84
C PRO A 23 9.87 -8.64 14.59
N ASN A 24 11.07 -8.08 14.49
CA ASN A 24 11.41 -7.14 13.42
C ASN A 24 12.91 -7.06 13.14
N ARG A 25 13.50 -8.17 12.67
CA ARG A 25 14.82 -8.13 12.03
C ARG A 25 14.67 -8.64 10.59
N PRO A 26 14.70 -7.77 9.57
CA PRO A 26 14.78 -8.22 8.18
C PRO A 26 16.05 -9.03 7.93
N SER A 27 15.92 -10.09 7.13
CA SER A 27 17.06 -10.78 6.53
C SER A 27 17.77 -9.83 5.57
N ALA A 28 19.04 -9.55 5.83
CA ALA A 28 19.90 -8.72 4.99
C ALA A 28 20.10 -9.43 3.63
N GLY A 29 19.32 -9.04 2.63
CA GLY A 29 19.46 -9.57 1.27
C GLY A 29 18.19 -9.64 0.42
N ALA A 30 17.01 -9.38 0.98
CA ALA A 30 15.76 -9.43 0.21
C ALA A 30 15.06 -8.06 0.16
N TYR A 31 15.39 -7.25 -0.83
CA TYR A 31 14.50 -6.20 -1.32
C TYR A 31 13.29 -6.87 -2.00
N ARG A 32 12.33 -7.37 -1.21
CA ARG A 32 11.06 -7.92 -1.70
C ARG A 32 9.89 -7.15 -1.10
N SER A 33 9.39 -6.25 -1.93
CA SER A 33 8.25 -5.34 -1.79
C SER A 33 6.89 -5.98 -1.47
N THR A 34 6.78 -7.30 -1.36
CA THR A 34 5.50 -7.99 -1.07
C THR A 34 5.31 -8.35 0.41
N THR A 35 6.41 -8.49 1.17
CA THR A 35 6.35 -8.84 2.60
C THR A 35 6.34 -7.58 3.49
N TYR A 36 6.74 -6.44 2.93
CA TYR A 36 6.71 -5.16 3.64
C TYR A 36 5.40 -4.44 3.38
N LEU A 37 4.53 -4.43 4.40
CA LEU A 37 3.44 -3.46 4.43
C LEU A 37 4.08 -2.05 4.40
N PRO A 38 3.65 -1.18 3.48
CA PRO A 38 4.18 0.17 3.40
C PRO A 38 3.98 0.90 4.73
N LEU A 39 5.05 1.51 5.24
CA LEU A 39 5.03 2.25 6.50
C LEU A 39 4.04 3.41 6.40
N ARG A 40 3.25 3.61 7.45
CA ARG A 40 2.41 4.80 7.61
C ARG A 40 3.21 5.91 8.29
N PRO A 41 2.98 7.19 7.96
CA PRO A 41 3.63 8.32 8.62
C PRO A 41 3.55 8.26 10.16
N TRP A 42 2.39 7.89 10.72
CA TRP A 42 2.24 7.76 12.18
C TRP A 42 3.11 6.65 12.78
N GLN A 43 3.35 5.55 12.05
CA GLN A 43 4.21 4.45 12.51
C GLN A 43 5.68 4.88 12.59
N ILE A 44 6.09 5.84 11.76
CA ILE A 44 7.43 6.41 11.78
C ILE A 44 7.58 7.32 13.01
N ARG A 45 6.59 8.19 13.27
CA ARG A 45 6.57 9.10 14.43
C ARG A 45 6.59 8.37 15.78
N THR A 46 5.89 7.25 15.87
CA THR A 46 5.79 6.48 17.13
C THR A 46 6.84 5.38 17.24
N ARG A 47 7.83 5.34 16.35
CA ARG A 47 8.85 4.28 16.36
C ARG A 47 9.84 4.52 17.49
N THR A 48 9.98 3.54 18.37
CA THR A 48 10.99 3.53 19.42
C THR A 48 12.19 2.65 19.03
N PHE A 49 13.37 3.07 19.46
CA PHE A 49 14.63 2.34 19.27
C PHE A 49 15.25 2.05 20.63
N SER A 50 15.91 0.89 20.78
CA SER A 50 16.64 0.57 22.01
C SER A 50 17.92 1.40 22.10
N ALA A 51 18.19 2.01 23.25
CA ALA A 51 19.45 2.71 23.50
C ALA A 51 20.64 1.74 23.56
N ARG A 52 21.80 2.16 23.06
CA ARG A 52 23.07 1.40 23.06
C ARG A 52 24.23 2.35 23.39
N ARG A 53 25.31 1.81 23.98
CA ARG A 53 26.46 2.57 24.52
C ARG A 53 27.17 3.50 23.52
N HIS A 54 27.01 3.23 22.22
CA HIS A 54 27.52 4.06 21.11
C HIS A 54 26.42 4.31 20.06
N GLY A 55 25.20 4.61 20.51
CA GLY A 55 24.06 4.92 19.66
C GLY A 55 24.05 6.37 19.17
N LEU A 56 23.22 6.64 18.15
CA LEU A 56 22.92 7.99 17.68
C LEU A 56 22.16 8.79 18.74
N ASP A 57 22.24 10.12 18.66
CA ASP A 57 21.47 11.01 19.50
C ASP A 57 19.96 10.76 19.28
N PRO A 58 19.19 10.38 20.32
CA PRO A 58 17.76 10.14 20.18
C PRO A 58 16.97 11.37 19.68
N VAL A 59 17.42 12.60 19.99
CA VAL A 59 16.74 13.83 19.57
C VAL A 59 16.94 14.08 18.08
N GLU A 60 18.17 13.89 17.60
CA GLU A 60 18.49 14.00 16.18
C GLU A 60 17.69 12.97 15.36
N VAL A 61 17.66 11.71 15.84
CA VAL A 61 16.90 10.64 15.21
C VAL A 61 15.40 10.97 15.20
N ALA A 62 14.83 11.46 16.30
CA ALA A 62 13.42 11.83 16.36
C ALA A 62 13.08 12.96 15.38
N THR A 63 13.94 13.97 15.29
CA THR A 63 13.76 15.12 14.37
C THR A 63 13.82 14.66 12.91
N PHE A 64 14.78 13.80 12.57
CA PHE A 64 14.87 13.22 11.23
C PHE A 64 13.63 12.39 10.88
N LEU A 65 13.16 11.54 11.80
CA LEU A 65 11.98 10.71 11.58
C LEU A 65 10.70 11.51 11.42
N ASP A 66 10.54 12.64 12.11
CA ASP A 66 9.38 13.51 11.90
C ASP A 66 9.39 14.13 10.50
N ARG A 67 10.56 14.60 10.02
CA ARG A 67 10.71 15.08 8.65
C ARG A 67 10.38 14.00 7.63
N VAL A 68 10.94 12.79 7.79
CA VAL A 68 10.64 11.64 6.91
C VAL A 68 9.15 11.31 6.93
N ALA A 69 8.51 11.35 8.10
CA ALA A 69 7.07 11.12 8.21
C ALA A 69 6.25 12.22 7.52
N GLY A 70 6.71 13.47 7.54
CA GLY A 70 6.16 14.59 6.78
C GLY A 70 6.25 14.37 5.27
N ASP A 71 7.45 14.06 4.77
CA ASP A 71 7.69 13.81 3.35
C ASP A 71 6.89 12.62 2.83
N LEU A 72 6.80 11.54 3.62
CA LEU A 72 6.00 10.37 3.28
C LEU A 72 4.49 10.68 3.25
N ALA A 73 4.01 11.53 4.15
CA ALA A 73 2.62 11.99 4.15
C ALA A 73 2.32 12.80 2.89
N ALA A 74 3.21 13.71 2.49
CA ALA A 74 3.08 14.48 1.27
C ALA A 74 3.07 13.59 0.02
N ALA A 75 3.97 12.61 -0.06
CA ALA A 75 4.00 11.65 -1.16
C ALA A 75 2.70 10.84 -1.29
N TYR A 76 2.13 10.38 -0.18
CA TYR A 76 0.85 9.67 -0.21
C TYR A 76 -0.34 10.56 -0.55
N ALA A 77 -0.33 11.83 -0.14
CA ALA A 77 -1.33 12.79 -0.57
C ALA A 77 -1.28 12.99 -2.09
N GLU A 78 -0.09 13.08 -2.67
CA GLU A 78 0.06 13.21 -4.12
C GLU A 78 -0.46 11.98 -4.87
N VAL A 79 -0.10 10.77 -4.41
CA VAL A 79 -0.62 9.53 -4.99
C VAL A 79 -2.15 9.45 -4.90
N ALA A 80 -2.75 9.94 -3.81
CA ALA A 80 -4.19 10.01 -3.68
C ALA A 80 -4.81 10.96 -4.71
N ARG A 81 -4.24 12.17 -4.86
CA ARG A 81 -4.65 13.15 -5.88
C ARG A 81 -4.60 12.57 -7.30
N SER A 82 -3.48 11.95 -7.69
CA SER A 82 -3.35 11.35 -9.02
C SER A 82 -4.38 10.23 -9.26
N ARG A 83 -4.71 9.46 -8.22
CA ARG A 83 -5.73 8.41 -8.32
C ARG A 83 -7.14 8.98 -8.47
N GLU A 84 -7.44 10.06 -7.78
CA GLU A 84 -8.71 10.79 -7.90
C GLU A 84 -8.87 11.38 -9.30
N GLU A 85 -7.82 12.00 -9.84
CA GLU A 85 -7.80 12.49 -11.22
C GLU A 85 -8.05 11.37 -12.23
N ALA A 86 -7.31 10.26 -12.09
CA ALA A 86 -7.51 9.10 -12.95
C ALA A 86 -8.94 8.52 -12.83
N ALA A 87 -9.52 8.54 -11.63
CA ALA A 87 -10.90 8.10 -11.41
C ALA A 87 -11.90 9.03 -12.12
N ARG A 88 -11.71 10.36 -12.04
CA ARG A 88 -12.55 11.33 -12.75
C ARG A 88 -12.49 11.15 -14.27
N ILE A 89 -11.29 10.99 -14.84
CA ILE A 89 -11.10 10.75 -16.27
C ILE A 89 -11.80 9.44 -16.70
N LYS A 90 -11.61 8.35 -15.94
CA LYS A 90 -12.26 7.07 -16.23
C LYS A 90 -13.78 7.15 -16.13
N ALA A 91 -14.31 7.94 -15.21
CA ALA A 91 -15.75 8.15 -15.07
C ALA A 91 -16.33 8.91 -16.28
N ALA A 92 -15.69 10.00 -16.70
CA ALA A 92 -16.08 10.76 -17.88
C ALA A 92 -16.04 9.90 -19.15
N LEU A 93 -14.99 9.10 -19.32
CA LEU A 93 -14.87 8.16 -20.44
C LEU A 93 -16.01 7.14 -20.45
N ARG A 94 -16.35 6.58 -19.28
CA ARG A 94 -17.44 5.60 -19.15
C ARG A 94 -18.80 6.22 -19.47
N ASP A 95 -19.06 7.45 -19.04
CA ASP A 95 -20.29 8.16 -19.35
C ASP A 95 -20.41 8.41 -20.86
N TRP A 96 -19.35 8.92 -21.49
CA TRP A 96 -19.30 9.11 -22.93
C TRP A 96 -19.51 7.80 -23.69
N GLN A 97 -18.82 6.72 -23.33
CA GLN A 97 -19.01 5.40 -23.95
C GLN A 97 -20.44 4.89 -23.81
N SER A 98 -21.08 5.14 -22.67
CA SER A 98 -22.45 4.72 -22.40
C SER A 98 -23.45 5.49 -23.26
N ARG A 99 -23.19 6.78 -23.54
CA ARG A 99 -23.99 7.61 -24.46
C ARG A 99 -23.80 7.22 -25.93
N GLN A 100 -22.62 6.72 -26.30
CA GLN A 100 -22.30 6.32 -27.68
C GLN A 100 -22.73 4.87 -28.00
N ALA A 101 -22.87 4.00 -26.99
CA ALA A 101 -23.23 2.59 -27.19
C ALA A 101 -24.59 2.36 -27.91
N PRO A 102 -25.65 3.18 -27.69
CA PRO A 102 -26.88 3.09 -28.50
C PRO A 102 -26.63 3.40 -29.99
N SER A 103 -25.91 4.49 -30.29
CA SER A 103 -25.55 4.90 -31.66
C SER A 103 -24.76 3.82 -32.40
N MET A 104 -23.80 3.19 -31.73
CA MET A 104 -22.96 2.13 -32.32
C MET A 104 -23.74 0.82 -32.57
N ARG A 105 -24.72 0.50 -31.71
CA ARG A 105 -25.63 -0.65 -31.91
C ARG A 105 -26.62 -0.42 -33.06
N ASP A 106 -27.04 0.82 -33.28
CA ASP A 106 -27.93 1.16 -34.39
C ASP A 106 -27.18 1.21 -35.73
N LEU A 107 -25.93 1.67 -35.73
CA LEU A 107 -25.03 1.57 -36.89
C LEU A 107 -24.71 0.12 -37.27
N ALA A 108 -24.57 -0.78 -36.30
CA ALA A 108 -24.35 -2.20 -36.54
C ALA A 108 -25.63 -2.97 -36.98
N ARG A 109 -26.81 -2.34 -36.92
CA ARG A 109 -28.11 -2.95 -37.24
C ARG A 109 -28.69 -2.45 -38.58
N ARG A 110 -28.02 -1.52 -39.26
CA ARG A 110 -28.37 -1.15 -40.64
C ARG A 110 -27.76 -2.19 -41.61
N PRO A 111 -28.56 -2.78 -42.53
CA PRO A 111 -28.08 -3.72 -43.54
C PRO A 111 -27.23 -3.04 -44.62
#